data_AF-A0A2E7LQ85-F1
#
_entry.id   AF-A0A2E7LQ85-F1
#
_cell.length_a   1.000
_cell.length_b   1.000
_cell.length_c   1.000
_cell.angle_alpha   90.00
_cell.angle_beta   90.00
_cell.angle_gamma   90.00
#
_symmetry.space_group_name_H-M   'P 1'
#
loop_
_entity.id
_entity.type
_entity.pdbx_description
1 polymer ?
#
loop_
_entity_poly.entity_id
_entity_poly.type
_entity_poly.pdbx_seq_one_letter_code
_entity_poly.pdbx_strand_id
1 'polypeptide(L)'
;MDDDSNISNIRWITQVCINSGICYPPQETHMDRGDDGEFVGKLDTEPGYSYINWKFIIETENGSESNIPDVGFGWRVWSDCWFDNGTWGGSETYCQDEDSSLPGFTITLVMASITMAALMVRRDLGNT
;
A
#
# COMPACT_ATOMS: atom_id res chain seq x y z
N MET A 1 -34.76 15.74 -7.69
CA MET A 1 -33.95 15.55 -6.48
C MET A 1 -32.70 16.34 -6.76
N ASP A 2 -32.73 17.60 -6.33
CA ASP A 2 -31.69 18.57 -6.60
C ASP A 2 -30.68 18.47 -5.45
N ASP A 3 -29.64 17.66 -5.62
CA ASP A 3 -28.42 17.80 -4.80
C ASP A 3 -27.46 18.70 -5.55
N ASP A 4 -27.81 19.98 -5.58
CA ASP A 4 -26.95 21.10 -5.97
C ASP A 4 -25.95 21.40 -4.83
N SER A 5 -25.40 20.35 -4.21
CA SER A 5 -24.57 20.46 -3.01
C SER A 5 -23.10 20.48 -3.42
N ASN A 6 -22.52 21.67 -3.46
CA ASN A 6 -21.08 21.84 -3.62
C ASN A 6 -20.34 21.23 -2.42
N ILE A 7 -19.19 20.62 -2.69
CA ILE A 7 -18.26 20.14 -1.66
C ILE A 7 -17.65 21.35 -0.97
N SER A 8 -17.75 21.42 0.36
CA SER A 8 -17.15 22.49 1.17
C SER A 8 -15.75 22.11 1.65
N ASN A 9 -15.57 20.87 2.08
CA ASN A 9 -14.34 20.38 2.70
C ASN A 9 -14.18 18.86 2.50
N ILE A 10 -12.94 18.39 2.41
CA ILE A 10 -12.61 16.96 2.41
C ILE A 10 -11.60 16.70 3.52
N ARG A 11 -11.97 15.80 4.43
CA ARG A 11 -11.07 15.28 5.47
C ARG A 11 -10.51 13.95 5.01
N TRP A 12 -9.20 13.85 4.96
CA TRP A 12 -8.47 12.63 4.63
C TRP A 12 -7.90 12.00 5.89
N ILE A 13 -8.39 10.81 6.23
CA ILE A 13 -7.90 10.01 7.34
C ILE A 13 -6.93 8.98 6.79
N THR A 14 -5.69 9.00 7.26
CA THR A 14 -4.65 8.03 6.89
C THR A 14 -4.18 7.25 8.11
N GLN A 15 -3.86 5.98 7.92
CA GLN A 15 -3.23 5.15 8.94
C GLN A 15 -2.02 4.47 8.33
N VAL A 16 -0.83 4.82 8.82
CA VAL A 16 0.43 4.27 8.33
C VAL A 16 0.78 3.00 9.07
N CYS A 17 1.26 1.99 8.35
CA CYS A 17 1.72 0.71 8.88
C CYS A 17 3.15 0.39 8.42
N ILE A 18 3.92 -0.29 9.26
CA ILE A 18 5.32 -0.68 9.01
C ILE A 18 5.46 -2.19 8.75
N ASN A 19 6.65 -2.63 8.34
CA ASN A 19 6.90 -3.98 7.81
C ASN A 19 6.65 -5.10 8.85
N SER A 20 6.65 -4.77 10.14
CA SER A 20 6.28 -5.68 11.22
C SER A 20 4.77 -5.92 11.35
N GLY A 21 3.95 -5.21 10.57
CA GLY A 21 2.48 -5.25 10.65
C GLY A 21 1.88 -4.33 11.72
N ILE A 22 2.71 -3.55 12.43
CA ILE A 22 2.23 -2.55 13.40
C ILE A 22 1.75 -1.32 12.64
N CYS A 23 0.56 -0.83 12.99
CA CYS A 23 0.00 0.42 12.46
C CYS A 23 -0.01 1.51 13.53
N TYR A 24 0.36 2.71 13.13
CA TYR A 24 0.20 3.91 13.96
C TYR A 24 -1.28 4.29 14.09
N PRO A 25 -1.65 5.12 15.08
CA PRO A 25 -2.99 5.69 15.14
C PRO A 25 -3.35 6.46 13.86
N PRO A 26 -4.62 6.42 13.41
CA PRO A 26 -5.05 7.21 12.27
C PRO A 26 -4.89 8.71 12.50
N GLN A 27 -4.50 9.43 11.45
CA GLN A 27 -4.35 10.88 11.44
C GLN A 27 -5.30 11.51 10.43
N GLU A 28 -5.97 12.58 10.84
CA GLU A 28 -6.87 13.36 9.99
C GLU A 28 -6.12 14.56 9.41
N THR A 29 -6.30 14.80 8.10
CA THR A 29 -5.74 15.94 7.37
C THR A 29 -6.86 16.60 6.59
N HIS A 30 -6.99 17.93 6.70
CA HIS A 30 -7.86 18.69 5.82
C HIS A 30 -7.17 18.89 4.47
N MET A 31 -7.86 18.58 3.38
CA MET A 31 -7.30 18.74 2.03
C MET A 31 -7.42 20.20 1.57
N ASP A 32 -6.37 20.68 0.90
CA ASP A 32 -6.34 22.02 0.34
C ASP A 32 -7.13 22.05 -0.96
N ARG A 33 -7.95 23.10 -1.14
CA ARG A 33 -8.66 23.33 -2.40
C ARG A 33 -7.80 24.17 -3.35
N GLY A 34 -7.46 23.58 -4.49
CA GLY A 34 -6.76 24.26 -5.58
C GLY A 34 -7.64 25.26 -6.34
N ASP A 35 -6.99 26.08 -7.17
CA ASP A 35 -7.65 27.16 -7.94
C ASP A 35 -8.66 26.64 -8.98
N ASP A 36 -8.51 25.40 -9.43
CA ASP A 36 -9.41 24.69 -10.34
C ASP A 36 -10.52 23.92 -9.62
N GLY A 37 -10.54 23.96 -8.28
CA GLY A 37 -11.48 23.24 -7.44
C GLY A 37 -11.09 21.79 -7.12
N GLU A 38 -9.89 21.33 -7.50
CA GLU A 38 -9.34 20.05 -7.04
C GLU A 38 -9.04 20.11 -5.54
N PHE A 39 -9.18 18.98 -4.83
CA PHE A 39 -8.73 18.83 -3.45
C PHE A 39 -7.45 18.01 -3.41
N VAL A 40 -6.38 18.59 -2.89
CA VAL A 40 -5.06 17.96 -2.83
C VAL A 40 -4.69 17.67 -1.39
N GLY A 41 -4.24 16.44 -1.15
CA GLY A 41 -3.69 16.00 0.13
C GLY A 41 -2.32 15.38 -0.10
N LYS A 42 -1.37 15.66 0.80
CA LYS A 42 -0.04 15.08 0.77
C LYS A 42 0.24 14.39 2.09
N LEU A 43 0.75 13.17 2.00
CA LEU A 43 1.28 12.43 3.14
C LEU A 43 2.78 12.27 2.91
N ASP A 44 3.58 12.85 3.81
CA ASP A 44 5.02 12.65 3.79
C ASP A 44 5.34 11.26 4.37
N THR A 45 6.09 10.48 3.60
CA THR A 45 6.46 9.11 3.96
C THR A 45 7.91 9.03 4.43
N GLU A 46 8.17 8.16 5.40
CA GLU A 46 9.51 7.89 5.92
C GLU A 46 9.96 6.46 5.57
N PRO A 47 11.28 6.20 5.51
CA PRO A 47 11.79 4.84 5.35
C PRO A 47 11.20 3.89 6.40
N GLY A 48 10.72 2.73 5.96
CA GLY A 48 10.11 1.70 6.81
C GLY A 48 8.58 1.69 6.80
N TYR A 49 7.93 2.69 6.20
CA TYR A 49 6.49 2.64 5.92
C TYR A 49 6.19 1.62 4.81
N SER A 50 5.25 0.71 5.07
CA SER A 50 4.92 -0.41 4.17
C SER A 50 3.66 -0.17 3.39
N TYR A 51 2.61 0.31 4.07
CA TYR A 51 1.35 0.64 3.44
C TYR A 51 0.57 1.64 4.28
N ILE A 52 -0.40 2.27 3.63
CA ILE A 52 -1.40 3.10 4.31
C ILE A 52 -2.80 2.52 4.12
N ASN A 53 -3.61 2.58 5.17
CA ASN A 53 -5.06 2.56 5.06
C ASN A 53 -5.55 4.01 4.92
N TRP A 54 -6.61 4.24 4.16
CA TRP A 54 -7.13 5.59 3.92
C TRP A 54 -8.66 5.63 3.97
N LYS A 55 -9.22 6.80 4.30
CA LYS A 55 -10.65 7.10 4.28
C LYS A 55 -10.85 8.58 4.01
N PHE A 56 -11.82 8.95 3.18
CA PHE A 56 -12.28 10.33 3.02
C PHE A 56 -13.61 10.56 3.74
N ILE A 57 -13.75 11.73 4.35
CA ILE A 57 -15.03 12.29 4.78
C ILE A 57 -15.26 13.56 3.97
N ILE A 58 -16.29 13.54 3.14
CA ILE A 58 -16.66 14.65 2.26
C ILE A 58 -17.81 15.40 2.90
N GLU A 59 -17.59 16.67 3.15
CA GLU A 59 -18.57 17.59 3.71
C GLU A 59 -19.12 18.49 2.59
N THR A 60 -20.43 18.67 2.57
CA THR A 60 -21.09 19.59 1.64
C THR A 60 -21.37 20.94 2.31
N GLU A 61 -21.61 21.98 1.51
CA GLU A 61 -21.96 23.31 2.03
C GLU A 61 -23.23 23.31 2.90
N ASN A 62 -24.11 22.33 2.70
CA ASN A 62 -25.34 22.14 3.49
C ASN A 62 -25.09 21.40 4.81
N GLY A 63 -23.83 21.05 5.12
CA GLY A 63 -23.44 20.35 6.35
C GLY A 63 -23.71 18.85 6.35
N SER A 64 -23.98 18.25 5.18
CA SER A 64 -24.12 16.79 5.06
C SER A 64 -22.74 16.15 4.87
N GLU A 65 -22.54 14.97 5.47
CA GLU A 65 -21.30 14.21 5.35
C GLU A 65 -21.50 12.88 4.62
N SER A 66 -20.52 12.51 3.80
CA SER A 66 -20.43 11.18 3.18
C SER A 66 -19.03 10.60 3.38
N ASN A 67 -18.91 9.27 3.37
CA ASN A 67 -17.66 8.57 3.62
C ASN A 67 -17.22 7.80 2.38
N ILE A 68 -15.92 7.79 2.10
CA ILE A 68 -15.33 6.93 1.06
C ILE A 68 -14.16 6.15 1.67
N PRO A 69 -14.24 4.81 1.80
CA PRO A 69 -15.45 4.00 1.60
C PRO A 69 -16.53 4.27 2.66
N ASP A 70 -17.75 3.78 2.43
CA ASP A 70 -18.88 3.94 3.36
C ASP A 70 -18.60 3.36 4.75
N VAL A 71 -17.80 2.28 4.82
CA VAL A 71 -17.45 1.58 6.07
C VAL A 71 -15.96 1.29 6.11
N GLY A 72 -15.34 1.59 7.26
CA GLY A 72 -13.94 1.26 7.53
C GLY A 72 -12.96 2.09 6.72
N PHE A 73 -11.85 1.47 6.32
CA PHE A 73 -10.83 2.05 5.45
C PHE A 73 -10.90 1.41 4.05
N GLY A 74 -10.41 2.14 3.06
CA GLY A 74 -10.27 1.67 1.68
C GLY A 74 -9.23 0.56 1.52
N TRP A 75 -8.89 0.26 0.27
CA TRP A 75 -7.81 -0.69 -0.02
C TRP A 75 -6.46 -0.18 0.48
N ARG A 76 -5.55 -1.10 0.79
CA ARG A 76 -4.18 -0.76 1.17
C ARG A 76 -3.44 -0.18 -0.01
N VAL A 77 -2.81 0.98 0.20
CA VAL A 77 -1.86 1.54 -0.75
C VAL A 77 -0.47 1.17 -0.26
N TRP A 78 0.20 0.28 -1.00
CA TRP A 78 1.51 -0.23 -0.65
C TRP A 78 2.60 0.73 -1.10
N SER A 79 3.69 0.78 -0.33
CA SER A 79 4.95 1.39 -0.72
C SER A 79 5.50 0.72 -1.99
N ASP A 80 6.51 1.30 -2.60
CA ASP A 80 7.33 0.66 -3.63
C ASP A 80 8.39 -0.28 -3.06
N CYS A 81 8.49 -0.36 -1.73
CA CYS A 81 9.29 -1.33 -0.99
C CYS A 81 8.52 -1.72 0.29
N TRP A 82 8.03 -2.96 0.37
CA TRP A 82 7.20 -3.42 1.49
C TRP A 82 7.39 -4.90 1.79
N PHE A 83 7.05 -5.30 3.01
CA PHE A 83 6.99 -6.68 3.45
C PHE A 83 5.58 -7.05 3.89
N ASP A 84 5.05 -8.14 3.33
CA ASP A 84 3.76 -8.72 3.74
C ASP A 84 3.86 -10.24 3.73
N ASN A 85 3.37 -10.86 4.80
CA ASN A 85 3.24 -12.31 4.90
C ASN A 85 4.50 -13.11 4.47
N GLY A 86 5.68 -12.69 4.94
CA GLY A 86 6.93 -13.39 4.64
C GLY A 86 7.60 -13.01 3.31
N THR A 87 7.01 -12.11 2.53
CA THR A 87 7.47 -11.77 1.18
C THR A 87 7.76 -10.28 1.07
N TRP A 88 8.93 -9.94 0.55
CA TRP A 88 9.26 -8.59 0.10
C TRP A 88 8.64 -8.34 -1.27
N GLY A 89 8.07 -7.16 -1.47
CA GLY A 89 7.51 -6.73 -2.74
C GLY A 89 7.72 -5.25 -3.01
N GLY A 90 7.31 -4.82 -4.20
CA GLY A 90 7.57 -3.49 -4.73
C GLY A 90 8.71 -3.48 -5.75
N SER A 91 8.93 -2.32 -6.37
CA SER A 91 9.98 -2.13 -7.39
C SER A 91 11.33 -1.77 -6.81
N GLU A 92 11.35 -1.32 -5.55
CA GLU A 92 12.54 -0.81 -4.87
C GLU A 92 13.00 -1.75 -3.76
N THR A 93 14.28 -1.63 -3.37
CA THR A 93 14.90 -2.48 -2.34
C THR A 93 15.49 -1.70 -1.15
N TYR A 94 15.29 -0.37 -1.08
CA TYR A 94 15.91 0.48 -0.04
C TYR A 94 15.49 0.13 1.40
N CYS A 95 14.38 -0.59 1.57
CA CYS A 95 13.84 -0.96 2.87
C CYS A 95 14.19 -2.40 3.29
N GLN A 96 14.95 -3.13 2.45
CA GLN A 96 15.27 -4.55 2.64
C GLN A 96 16.60 -4.80 3.38
N ASP A 97 17.11 -3.81 4.12
CA ASP A 97 18.43 -3.90 4.74
C ASP A 97 18.57 -5.15 5.63
N GLU A 98 19.57 -5.99 5.31
CA GLU A 98 19.85 -7.28 5.96
C GLU A 98 20.24 -7.15 7.44
N ASP A 99 20.61 -5.94 7.89
CA ASP A 99 21.00 -5.64 9.27
C ASP A 99 19.87 -5.07 10.13
N SER A 100 18.66 -4.91 9.57
CA SER A 100 17.48 -4.56 10.37
C SER A 100 16.99 -5.81 11.12
N SER A 101 17.73 -6.21 12.16
CA SER A 101 17.22 -7.13 13.16
C SER A 101 15.99 -6.49 13.81
N LEU A 102 14.82 -6.72 13.24
CA LEU A 102 13.55 -6.42 13.89
C LEU A 102 13.58 -7.18 15.22
N PRO A 103 13.45 -6.50 16.37
CA PRO A 103 13.51 -7.17 17.66
C PRO A 103 12.32 -8.13 17.75
N GLY A 104 12.55 -9.43 17.49
CA GLY A 104 11.53 -10.47 17.61
C GLY A 104 11.56 -11.58 16.55
N PHE A 105 12.21 -11.40 15.40
CA PHE A 105 12.28 -12.45 14.37
C PHE A 105 13.69 -12.61 13.84
N THR A 106 14.37 -13.68 14.24
CA THR A 106 15.59 -14.16 13.58
C THR A 106 15.21 -14.78 12.24
N ILE A 107 15.34 -14.01 11.16
CA ILE A 107 15.13 -14.53 9.80
C ILE A 107 16.26 -15.54 9.52
N THR A 108 15.92 -16.83 9.50
CA THR A 108 16.82 -17.86 8.99
C THR A 108 16.61 -17.93 7.48
N LEU A 109 17.52 -17.35 6.70
CA LEU A 109 17.52 -17.47 5.24
C LEU A 109 17.72 -18.94 4.85
N VAL A 110 16.66 -19.62 4.41
CA VAL A 110 16.76 -20.94 3.80
C VAL A 110 16.78 -20.76 2.28
N MET A 111 17.98 -20.83 1.68
CA MET A 111 18.10 -20.97 0.22
C MET A 111 17.70 -22.39 -0.20
N ALA A 112 16.55 -22.53 -0.86
CA ALA A 112 16.22 -23.75 -1.60
C ALA A 112 16.59 -23.57 -3.08
N SER A 113 17.72 -24.12 -3.49
CA SER A 113 18.09 -24.23 -4.90
C SER A 113 17.39 -25.43 -5.53
N ILE A 114 16.61 -25.20 -6.60
CA ILE A 114 16.10 -26.28 -7.45
C ILE A 114 16.87 -26.23 -8.77
N THR A 115 17.78 -27.16 -8.94
CA THR A 115 18.43 -27.46 -10.23
C THR A 115 17.74 -28.64 -10.93
N MET A 116 17.76 -28.54 -12.27
CA MET A 116 17.52 -29.55 -13.31
C MET A 116 16.11 -29.71 -13.89
N ALA A 117 16.03 -29.39 -15.18
CA ALA A 117 15.37 -30.25 -16.15
C ALA A 117 16.37 -30.64 -17.23
N ALA A 118 16.79 -31.90 -17.23
CA ALA A 118 17.54 -32.51 -18.32
C ALA A 118 16.58 -32.75 -19.50
N LEU A 119 16.72 -32.02 -20.59
CA LEU A 119 16.03 -32.33 -21.85
C LEU A 119 16.78 -33.45 -22.57
N MET A 120 16.43 -34.71 -22.27
CA MET A 120 16.66 -35.82 -23.19
C MET A 120 15.47 -35.94 -24.14
N VAL A 121 15.56 -35.33 -25.33
CA VAL A 121 14.76 -35.75 -26.49
C VAL A 121 15.72 -36.26 -27.55
N ARG A 122 15.98 -37.56 -27.52
CA ARG A 122 16.60 -38.28 -28.64
C ARG A 122 15.71 -39.46 -29.00
N ARG A 123 14.67 -39.18 -29.81
CA ARG A 123 13.99 -40.17 -30.65
C ARG A 123 13.43 -39.46 -31.89
N ASP A 124 14.24 -39.40 -32.95
CA ASP A 124 13.76 -39.72 -34.29
C ASP A 124 14.95 -39.99 -35.22
N LEU A 125 15.42 -41.24 -35.17
CA LEU A 125 16.11 -41.87 -36.28
C LEU A 125 15.17 -42.99 -36.73
N GLY A 126 14.42 -42.73 -37.79
CA GLY A 126 13.58 -43.71 -38.43
C GLY A 126 12.52 -43.08 -39.32
N ASN A 127 12.92 -42.56 -40.49
CA ASN A 127 12.33 -42.90 -41.80
C ASN A 127 12.82 -41.95 -42.92
N THR A 128 13.87 -42.36 -43.65
CA THR A 128 14.03 -42.39 -45.13
C THR A 128 15.46 -42.74 -45.47
#